data_AF-A0AAX2ILS6-F1
#
_entry.id   AF-A0AAX2ILS6-F1
#
_cell.length_a   1.000
_cell.length_b   1.000
_cell.length_c   1.000
_cell.angle_alpha   90.00
_cell.angle_beta   90.00
_cell.angle_gamma   90.00
#
_symmetry.space_group_name_H-M   'P 1'
#
loop_
_entity.id
_entity.type
_entity.pdbx_description
1 polymer ?
#
loop_
_entity_poly.entity_id
_entity_poly.type
_entity_poly.pdbx_seq_one_letter_code
_entity_poly.pdbx_strand_id
1 'polypeptide(L)'
;MKKKLLIILVLFCINLIQAQNVNIPDVNFKNYLLNNSAINTNGDGQIQVSEAIAFNGSIFCGNKNISNLTGIEAFVNITELYCFANHLTTLDLSHNTALTYLTCSDNQLTSLNIKSGNNTGLGWFFSTANPNLQCIQIDNINAIGSNWHKDATASYSSNCQAFLATEETVRKSIATYPNPVKNVLHLSIKADAVLYNMVGQQLGSFKNVSQITMEHFAKGVYLLELSDKGGKIIQQTKIVKE
;
A
#
# COMPACT_ATOMS: atom_id res chain seq x y z
N MET A 1 38.07 -38.93 10.87
CA MET A 1 36.73 -38.78 11.49
C MET A 1 36.22 -37.32 11.50
N LYS A 2 36.26 -36.57 10.39
CA LYS A 2 35.82 -35.15 10.37
C LYS A 2 34.72 -34.80 9.33
N LYS A 3 34.24 -35.76 8.54
CA LYS A 3 33.17 -35.53 7.54
C LYS A 3 31.74 -35.86 8.00
N LYS A 4 31.57 -36.49 9.18
CA LYS A 4 30.23 -36.80 9.72
C LYS A 4 29.62 -35.67 10.57
N LEU A 5 30.42 -34.70 11.02
CA LEU A 5 29.93 -33.60 11.88
C LEU A 5 29.23 -32.48 11.08
N LEU A 6 29.57 -32.30 9.80
CA LEU A 6 28.96 -31.27 8.95
C LEU A 6 27.53 -31.63 8.50
N ILE A 7 27.22 -32.93 8.36
CA ILE A 7 25.90 -33.40 7.94
C ILE A 7 24.88 -33.30 9.09
N ILE A 8 25.30 -33.49 10.35
CA ILE A 8 24.42 -33.35 11.52
C ILE A 8 24.06 -31.88 11.77
N LEU A 9 24.98 -30.94 11.54
CA LEU A 9 24.69 -29.50 11.69
C LEU A 9 23.72 -29.01 10.60
N VAL A 10 23.84 -29.52 9.37
CA VAL A 10 22.91 -29.19 8.26
C VAL A 10 21.54 -29.84 8.49
N LEU A 11 21.46 -31.06 9.02
CA LEU A 11 20.17 -31.65 9.44
C LEU A 11 19.51 -30.90 10.61
N PHE A 12 20.29 -30.28 11.50
CA PHE A 12 19.76 -29.45 12.59
C PHE A 12 19.26 -28.09 12.09
N CYS A 13 19.84 -27.55 11.02
CA CYS A 13 19.37 -26.31 10.38
C CYS A 13 18.13 -26.50 9.49
N ILE A 14 17.88 -27.70 8.97
CA ILE A 14 16.66 -28.00 8.18
C ILE A 14 15.42 -28.11 9.10
N ASN A 15 15.60 -28.38 10.39
CA ASN A 15 14.52 -28.45 11.38
C ASN A 15 14.08 -27.08 11.95
N LEU A 16 14.76 -25.98 11.61
CA LEU A 16 14.34 -24.62 12.03
C LEU A 16 13.16 -24.07 11.22
N ILE A 17 12.63 -24.83 10.26
CA ILE A 17 11.44 -24.45 9.47
C ILE A 17 10.16 -25.04 10.07
N GLN A 18 10.23 -25.72 11.22
CA GLN A 18 9.04 -26.23 11.92
C GLN A 18 8.96 -25.60 13.32
N ALA A 19 7.85 -24.90 13.56
CA ALA A 19 7.44 -24.19 14.79
C ALA A 19 7.88 -22.72 14.99
N GLN A 20 7.84 -21.89 13.94
CA GLN A 20 7.71 -20.45 14.18
C GLN A 20 6.26 -20.14 14.60
N ASN A 21 6.07 -19.44 15.71
CA ASN A 21 4.74 -19.01 16.16
C ASN A 21 4.28 -17.76 15.39
N VAL A 22 2.99 -17.71 15.05
CA VAL A 22 2.35 -16.51 14.50
C VAL A 22 2.19 -15.47 15.61
N ASN A 23 2.57 -14.23 15.34
CA ASN A 23 2.37 -13.13 16.28
C ASN A 23 0.90 -12.70 16.27
N ILE A 24 0.16 -13.01 17.34
CA ILE A 24 -1.26 -12.67 17.47
C ILE A 24 -1.44 -11.86 18.76
N PRO A 25 -1.34 -10.52 18.70
CA PRO A 25 -1.36 -9.66 19.89
C PRO A 25 -2.76 -9.47 20.49
N ASP A 26 -3.82 -9.61 19.70
CA ASP A 26 -5.19 -9.50 20.18
C ASP A 26 -5.62 -10.81 20.87
N VAL A 27 -5.95 -10.72 22.16
CA VAL A 27 -6.32 -11.89 22.98
C VAL A 27 -7.60 -12.56 22.50
N ASN A 28 -8.58 -11.80 21.99
CA ASN A 28 -9.85 -12.35 21.52
C ASN A 28 -9.65 -13.08 20.19
N PHE A 29 -8.83 -12.52 19.30
CA PHE A 29 -8.46 -13.20 18.06
C PHE A 29 -7.63 -14.44 18.32
N LYS A 30 -6.64 -14.37 19.23
CA LYS A 30 -5.85 -15.54 19.64
C LYS A 30 -6.73 -16.64 20.21
N ASN A 31 -7.63 -16.31 21.15
CA ASN A 31 -8.55 -17.28 21.75
C ASN A 31 -9.49 -17.90 20.70
N TYR A 32 -9.96 -17.12 19.72
CA TYR A 32 -10.74 -17.67 18.62
C TYR A 32 -9.97 -18.75 17.84
N LEU A 33 -8.72 -18.45 17.45
CA LEU A 33 -7.88 -19.38 16.70
C LEU A 33 -7.52 -20.63 17.52
N LEU A 34 -7.14 -20.46 18.80
CA LEU A 34 -6.79 -21.57 19.70
C LEU A 34 -7.95 -22.53 19.96
N ASN A 35 -9.19 -22.03 19.97
CA ASN A 35 -10.38 -22.85 20.16
C ASN A 35 -10.84 -23.55 18.87
N ASN A 36 -10.19 -23.30 17.73
CA ASN A 36 -10.49 -23.99 16.48
C ASN A 36 -9.53 -25.16 16.29
N SER A 37 -10.00 -26.39 16.52
CA SER A 37 -9.19 -27.61 16.41
C SER A 37 -8.69 -27.93 15.00
N ALA A 38 -9.27 -27.33 13.95
CA ALA A 38 -8.77 -27.45 12.59
C ALA A 38 -7.59 -26.49 12.31
N ILE A 39 -7.47 -25.43 13.10
CA ILE A 39 -6.35 -24.48 13.06
C ILE A 39 -5.28 -24.90 14.06
N ASN A 40 -5.62 -24.95 15.34
CA ASN A 40 -4.73 -25.37 16.44
C ASN A 40 -4.70 -26.91 16.52
N THR A 41 -4.03 -27.53 15.56
CA THR A 41 -4.04 -28.98 15.34
C THR A 41 -3.27 -29.75 16.41
N ASN A 42 -2.28 -29.14 17.04
CA ASN A 42 -1.49 -29.78 18.09
C ASN A 42 -1.97 -29.44 19.52
N GLY A 43 -2.85 -28.44 19.67
CA GLY A 43 -3.44 -28.06 20.94
C GLY A 43 -2.45 -27.48 21.95
N ASP A 44 -1.30 -26.96 21.51
CA ASP A 44 -0.21 -26.54 22.40
C ASP A 44 -0.36 -25.13 22.99
N GLY A 45 -1.49 -24.46 22.70
CA GLY A 45 -1.80 -23.12 23.20
C GLY A 45 -1.12 -22.01 22.40
N GLN A 46 -0.50 -22.34 21.27
CA GLN A 46 0.03 -21.39 20.29
C GLN A 46 -0.54 -21.70 18.91
N ILE A 47 -0.33 -20.78 17.97
CA ILE A 47 -0.60 -21.03 16.56
C ILE A 47 0.74 -20.98 15.84
N GLN A 48 1.14 -22.08 15.22
CA GLN A 48 2.35 -22.10 14.40
C GLN A 48 2.07 -21.63 12.97
N VAL A 49 3.09 -21.07 12.32
CA VAL A 49 3.05 -20.71 10.89
C VAL A 49 2.71 -21.94 10.03
N SER A 50 3.19 -23.13 10.41
CA SER A 50 2.83 -24.38 9.73
C SER A 50 1.34 -24.69 9.80
N GLU A 51 0.70 -24.40 10.93
CA GLU A 51 -0.74 -24.59 11.11
C GLU A 51 -1.54 -23.56 10.29
N ALA A 52 -1.15 -22.29 10.36
CA ALA A 52 -1.80 -21.22 9.59
C ALA A 52 -1.71 -21.43 8.08
N ILE A 53 -0.55 -21.89 7.57
CA ILE A 53 -0.37 -22.23 6.15
C ILE A 53 -1.14 -23.50 5.78
N ALA A 54 -1.21 -24.50 6.66
CA ALA A 54 -1.94 -25.74 6.37
C ALA A 54 -3.46 -25.55 6.37
N PHE A 55 -3.98 -24.56 7.11
CA PHE A 55 -5.40 -24.29 7.19
C PHE A 55 -5.94 -23.69 5.88
N ASN A 56 -6.97 -24.34 5.33
CA ASN A 56 -7.76 -23.89 4.21
C ASN A 56 -9.24 -23.89 4.62
N GLY A 57 -9.96 -22.82 4.31
CA GLY A 57 -11.38 -22.67 4.60
C GLY A 57 -11.73 -21.27 5.08
N SER A 58 -12.77 -21.21 5.93
CA SER A 58 -13.37 -19.96 6.37
C SER A 58 -12.97 -19.62 7.81
N ILE A 59 -12.52 -18.38 8.02
CA ILE A 59 -12.34 -17.81 9.36
C ILE A 59 -13.58 -16.97 9.70
N PHE A 60 -14.31 -17.38 10.74
CA PHE A 60 -15.50 -16.69 11.24
C PHE A 60 -15.22 -16.06 12.61
N CYS A 61 -14.62 -14.87 12.61
CA CYS A 61 -14.25 -14.12 13.79
C CYS A 61 -15.10 -12.86 14.03
N GLY A 62 -16.29 -12.77 13.43
CA GLY A 62 -17.22 -11.66 13.63
C GLY A 62 -17.87 -11.62 15.02
N ASN A 63 -18.17 -10.43 15.52
CA ASN A 63 -18.77 -10.17 16.84
C ASN A 63 -18.00 -10.81 18.00
N LYS A 64 -16.69 -10.54 18.08
CA LYS A 64 -15.79 -11.11 19.09
C LYS A 64 -15.00 -10.07 19.87
N ASN A 65 -15.38 -8.79 19.76
CA ASN A 65 -14.66 -7.67 20.38
C ASN A 65 -13.17 -7.67 20.00
N ILE A 66 -12.85 -8.02 18.74
CA ILE A 66 -11.47 -8.03 18.22
C ILE A 66 -11.12 -6.61 17.78
N SER A 67 -9.96 -6.12 18.20
CA SER A 67 -9.46 -4.79 17.84
C SER A 67 -8.29 -4.87 16.86
N ASN A 68 -7.62 -6.03 16.75
CA ASN A 68 -6.51 -6.22 15.84
C ASN A 68 -6.47 -7.66 15.27
N LEU A 69 -6.35 -7.79 13.94
CA LEU A 69 -6.21 -9.06 13.22
C LEU A 69 -4.76 -9.41 12.84
N THR A 70 -3.73 -8.71 13.36
CA THR A 70 -2.33 -9.12 13.19
C THR A 70 -2.16 -10.62 13.45
N GLY A 71 -1.47 -11.30 12.54
CA GLY A 71 -1.36 -12.74 12.45
C GLY A 71 -2.19 -13.35 11.31
N ILE A 72 -3.22 -12.65 10.81
CA ILE A 72 -4.04 -13.10 9.67
C ILE A 72 -3.23 -13.26 8.39
N GLU A 73 -2.13 -12.52 8.24
CA GLU A 73 -1.22 -12.59 7.10
C GLU A 73 -0.54 -13.97 6.95
N ALA A 74 -0.48 -14.77 8.02
CA ALA A 74 0.05 -16.13 7.97
C ALA A 74 -0.92 -17.14 7.34
N PHE A 75 -2.22 -16.81 7.28
CA PHE A 75 -3.29 -17.66 6.78
C PHE A 75 -3.48 -17.49 5.27
N VAL A 76 -2.44 -17.81 4.49
CA VAL A 76 -2.39 -17.52 3.04
C VAL A 76 -3.41 -18.32 2.21
N ASN A 77 -3.90 -19.44 2.74
CA ASN A 77 -4.79 -20.38 2.04
C ASN A 77 -6.27 -20.26 2.44
N ILE A 78 -6.65 -19.29 3.27
CA ILE A 78 -8.08 -19.07 3.59
C ILE A 78 -8.82 -18.52 2.38
N THR A 79 -10.04 -19.00 2.17
CA THR A 79 -10.90 -18.58 1.07
C THR A 79 -11.95 -17.58 1.52
N GLU A 80 -12.32 -17.60 2.80
CA GLU A 80 -13.33 -16.70 3.34
C GLU A 80 -12.93 -16.11 4.68
N LEU A 81 -13.16 -14.81 4.85
CA LEU A 81 -12.95 -14.11 6.11
C LEU A 81 -14.20 -13.32 6.50
N TYR A 82 -14.74 -13.66 7.66
CA TYR A 82 -15.87 -12.96 8.30
C TYR A 82 -15.37 -12.32 9.59
N CYS A 83 -15.11 -11.02 9.55
CA CYS A 83 -14.60 -10.24 10.68
C CYS A 83 -15.50 -9.05 11.04
N PHE A 84 -16.78 -9.13 10.65
CA PHE A 84 -17.78 -8.09 10.86
C PHE A 84 -18.09 -7.85 12.36
N ALA A 85 -18.66 -6.69 12.69
CA ALA A 85 -19.07 -6.33 14.06
C ALA A 85 -17.92 -6.44 15.08
N ASN A 86 -16.81 -5.75 14.81
CA ASN A 86 -15.62 -5.73 15.67
C ASN A 86 -15.14 -4.27 15.87
N HIS A 87 -13.93 -4.09 16.42
CA HIS A 87 -13.33 -2.78 16.67
C HIS A 87 -12.05 -2.56 15.86
N LEU A 88 -11.97 -3.15 14.66
CA LEU A 88 -10.81 -3.03 13.80
C LEU A 88 -10.67 -1.59 13.29
N THR A 89 -9.47 -1.02 13.41
CA THR A 89 -9.11 0.29 12.85
C THR A 89 -8.30 0.16 11.56
N THR A 90 -7.59 -0.94 11.40
CA THR A 90 -6.83 -1.28 10.19
C THR A 90 -7.01 -2.74 9.85
N LEU A 91 -7.01 -3.07 8.57
CA LEU A 91 -7.02 -4.45 8.09
C LEU A 91 -6.14 -4.57 6.85
N ASP A 92 -5.11 -5.42 6.92
CA ASP A 92 -4.22 -5.74 5.81
C ASP A 92 -4.36 -7.22 5.45
N LEU A 93 -4.80 -7.47 4.21
CA LEU A 93 -5.04 -8.79 3.64
C LEU A 93 -4.22 -9.00 2.36
N SER A 94 -3.13 -8.25 2.19
CA SER A 94 -2.24 -8.34 1.02
C SER A 94 -1.62 -9.73 0.83
N HIS A 95 -1.53 -10.54 1.89
CA HIS A 95 -0.98 -11.90 1.84
C HIS A 95 -2.05 -13.00 1.70
N ASN A 96 -3.33 -12.67 1.87
CA ASN A 96 -4.42 -13.64 1.81
C ASN A 96 -4.93 -13.80 0.36
N THR A 97 -4.06 -14.30 -0.52
CA THR A 97 -4.25 -14.33 -1.98
C THR A 97 -5.37 -15.26 -2.45
N ALA A 98 -5.81 -16.19 -1.61
CA ALA A 98 -6.86 -17.16 -1.90
C ALA A 98 -8.28 -16.68 -1.55
N LEU A 99 -8.44 -15.48 -0.98
CA LEU A 99 -9.75 -14.96 -0.57
C LEU A 99 -10.70 -14.79 -1.76
N THR A 100 -11.88 -15.41 -1.64
CA THR A 100 -13.02 -15.29 -2.56
C THR A 100 -14.21 -14.58 -1.91
N TYR A 101 -14.26 -14.54 -0.57
CA TYR A 101 -15.27 -13.83 0.21
C TYR A 101 -14.63 -13.04 1.37
N LEU A 102 -14.97 -11.76 1.49
CA LEU A 102 -14.57 -10.93 2.61
C LEU A 102 -15.75 -10.11 3.13
N THR A 103 -16.02 -10.22 4.43
CA THR A 103 -16.83 -9.22 5.14
C THR A 103 -16.08 -8.67 6.34
N CYS A 104 -15.94 -7.35 6.36
CA CYS A 104 -15.33 -6.54 7.40
C CYS A 104 -16.25 -5.37 7.80
N SER A 105 -17.56 -5.53 7.55
CA SER A 105 -18.57 -4.53 7.89
C SER A 105 -18.69 -4.29 9.39
N ASP A 106 -19.29 -3.16 9.79
CA ASP A 106 -19.51 -2.80 11.20
C ASP A 106 -18.21 -2.80 12.02
N ASN A 107 -17.25 -2.02 11.56
CA ASN A 107 -15.95 -1.83 12.22
C ASN A 107 -15.61 -0.32 12.27
N GLN A 108 -14.39 0.02 12.68
CA GLN A 108 -13.89 1.40 12.76
C GLN A 108 -12.73 1.62 11.79
N LEU A 109 -12.75 0.92 10.64
CA LEU A 109 -11.62 0.92 9.70
C LEU A 109 -11.35 2.34 9.20
N THR A 110 -10.09 2.75 9.27
CA THR A 110 -9.57 3.96 8.60
C THR A 110 -8.68 3.58 7.43
N SER A 111 -8.16 2.35 7.41
CA SER A 111 -7.34 1.79 6.33
C SER A 111 -7.72 0.34 6.08
N LEU A 112 -7.91 -0.01 4.81
CA LEU A 112 -8.16 -1.37 4.37
C LEU A 112 -7.30 -1.68 3.14
N ASN A 113 -6.42 -2.66 3.26
CA ASN A 113 -5.59 -3.14 2.16
C ASN A 113 -6.01 -4.55 1.76
N ILE A 114 -6.55 -4.68 0.55
CA ILE A 114 -6.88 -5.98 -0.06
C ILE A 114 -6.10 -6.19 -1.35
N LYS A 115 -5.03 -5.43 -1.60
CA LYS A 115 -4.16 -5.57 -2.77
C LYS A 115 -3.31 -6.84 -2.65
N SER A 116 -3.87 -7.97 -3.06
CA SER A 116 -3.27 -9.29 -2.92
C SER A 116 -2.72 -9.88 -4.23
N GLY A 117 -2.83 -9.16 -5.34
CA GLY A 117 -2.49 -9.65 -6.67
C GLY A 117 -3.59 -10.50 -7.34
N ASN A 118 -4.73 -10.74 -6.66
CA ASN A 118 -5.85 -11.55 -7.17
C ASN A 118 -7.22 -10.98 -6.79
N ASN A 119 -7.43 -9.66 -6.88
CA ASN A 119 -8.77 -9.10 -6.61
C ASN A 119 -9.88 -9.59 -7.55
N THR A 120 -9.54 -10.06 -8.76
CA THR A 120 -10.53 -10.66 -9.67
C THR A 120 -11.15 -11.96 -9.13
N GLY A 121 -10.46 -12.65 -8.21
CA GLY A 121 -10.98 -13.84 -7.54
C GLY A 121 -11.91 -13.55 -6.36
N LEU A 122 -11.93 -12.30 -5.85
CA LEU A 122 -12.76 -11.89 -4.73
C LEU A 122 -14.20 -11.60 -5.20
N GLY A 123 -15.03 -12.64 -5.20
CA GLY A 123 -16.40 -12.58 -5.71
C GLY A 123 -17.35 -11.74 -4.87
N TRP A 124 -17.14 -11.70 -3.56
CA TRP A 124 -17.96 -10.94 -2.61
C TRP A 124 -17.08 -10.15 -1.63
N PHE A 125 -17.42 -8.87 -1.47
CA PHE A 125 -16.70 -7.97 -0.61
C PHE A 125 -17.65 -7.00 0.08
N PHE A 126 -17.65 -6.98 1.41
CA PHE A 126 -18.49 -6.10 2.21
C PHE A 126 -17.61 -5.37 3.24
N SER A 127 -17.59 -4.04 3.15
CA SER A 127 -16.87 -3.13 4.06
C SER A 127 -17.75 -1.98 4.55
N THR A 128 -19.08 -2.16 4.47
CA THR A 128 -20.07 -1.16 4.90
C THR A 128 -20.03 -0.91 6.40
N ALA A 129 -20.54 0.24 6.85
CA ALA A 129 -20.53 0.64 8.26
C ALA A 129 -19.11 0.71 8.86
N ASN A 130 -18.18 1.26 8.10
CA ASN A 130 -16.88 1.76 8.48
C ASN A 130 -16.79 3.26 8.13
N PRO A 131 -17.46 4.15 8.90
CA PRO A 131 -17.71 5.54 8.50
C PRO A 131 -16.43 6.36 8.27
N ASN A 132 -15.32 5.99 8.91
CA ASN A 132 -14.03 6.67 8.79
C ASN A 132 -13.12 6.09 7.68
N LEU A 133 -13.56 5.06 6.97
CA LEU A 133 -12.78 4.44 5.90
C LEU A 133 -12.82 5.34 4.68
N GLN A 134 -11.66 5.88 4.30
CA GLN A 134 -11.56 6.77 3.15
C GLN A 134 -11.04 6.06 1.91
N CYS A 135 -10.17 5.07 2.08
CA CYS A 135 -9.53 4.39 0.97
C CYS A 135 -9.40 2.89 1.20
N ILE A 136 -9.75 2.14 0.17
CA ILE A 136 -9.62 0.69 0.07
C ILE A 136 -8.58 0.41 -1.00
N GLN A 137 -7.43 -0.13 -0.58
CA GLN A 137 -6.31 -0.39 -1.49
C GLN A 137 -6.53 -1.71 -2.22
N ILE A 138 -6.52 -1.66 -3.55
CA ILE A 138 -6.81 -2.77 -4.46
C ILE A 138 -5.72 -2.93 -5.52
N ASP A 139 -5.79 -3.99 -6.31
CA ASP A 139 -4.86 -4.28 -7.39
C ASP A 139 -5.04 -3.31 -8.56
N ASN A 140 -6.28 -3.19 -9.01
CA ASN A 140 -6.69 -2.40 -10.16
C ASN A 140 -8.19 -2.08 -10.05
N ILE A 141 -8.59 -0.86 -10.41
CA ILE A 141 -10.00 -0.43 -10.45
C ILE A 141 -10.89 -1.34 -11.32
N ASN A 142 -10.29 -2.01 -12.32
CA ASN A 142 -11.01 -2.94 -13.19
C ASN A 142 -11.35 -4.29 -12.52
N ALA A 143 -10.82 -4.55 -11.32
CA ALA A 143 -11.06 -5.79 -10.58
C ALA A 143 -12.25 -5.70 -9.60
N ILE A 144 -12.96 -4.57 -9.56
CA ILE A 144 -14.10 -4.37 -8.66
C ILE A 144 -15.27 -5.24 -9.14
N GLY A 145 -15.71 -6.17 -8.29
CA GLY A 145 -16.87 -7.03 -8.56
C GLY A 145 -18.20 -6.32 -8.35
N SER A 146 -19.28 -6.84 -8.95
CA SER A 146 -20.63 -6.31 -8.76
C SER A 146 -21.17 -6.46 -7.33
N ASN A 147 -20.66 -7.43 -6.57
CA ASN A 147 -21.04 -7.70 -5.18
C ASN A 147 -20.07 -7.05 -4.17
N TRP A 148 -19.45 -5.93 -4.56
CA TRP A 148 -18.54 -5.18 -3.71
C TRP A 148 -19.25 -3.97 -3.12
N HIS A 149 -19.44 -3.99 -1.81
CA HIS A 149 -20.16 -2.98 -1.07
C HIS A 149 -19.23 -2.28 -0.07
N LYS A 150 -19.28 -0.95 -0.07
CA LYS A 150 -18.51 -0.07 0.81
C LYS A 150 -19.37 1.13 1.17
N ASP A 151 -18.96 1.90 2.17
CA ASP A 151 -19.59 3.18 2.45
C ASP A 151 -19.32 4.21 1.34
N ALA A 152 -20.14 5.25 1.34
CA ALA A 152 -19.98 6.37 0.42
C ALA A 152 -18.67 7.16 0.65
N THR A 153 -18.16 7.16 1.88
CA THR A 153 -16.91 7.85 2.28
C THR A 153 -15.66 7.17 1.72
N ALA A 154 -15.71 5.85 1.52
CA ALA A 154 -14.58 5.07 1.04
C ALA A 154 -14.44 5.17 -0.48
N SER A 155 -13.21 5.14 -1.00
CA SER A 155 -12.89 5.04 -2.43
C SER A 155 -11.96 3.86 -2.70
N TYR A 156 -12.09 3.24 -3.87
CA TYR A 156 -11.15 2.22 -4.31
C TYR A 156 -9.95 2.86 -5.00
N SER A 157 -8.74 2.44 -4.64
CA SER A 157 -7.51 2.96 -5.27
C SER A 157 -6.43 1.89 -5.33
N SER A 158 -5.59 1.90 -6.36
CA SER A 158 -4.37 1.08 -6.38
C SER A 158 -3.25 1.65 -5.50
N ASN A 159 -3.42 2.88 -5.01
CA ASN A 159 -2.48 3.57 -4.13
C ASN A 159 -3.25 4.46 -3.14
N CYS A 160 -3.51 3.94 -1.93
CA CYS A 160 -4.15 4.73 -0.87
C CYS A 160 -3.20 5.72 -0.19
N GLN A 161 -1.88 5.56 -0.34
CA GLN A 161 -0.91 6.54 0.17
C GLN A 161 -1.02 7.88 -0.54
N ALA A 162 -1.54 7.90 -1.78
CA ALA A 162 -1.86 9.13 -2.49
C ALA A 162 -3.06 9.90 -1.89
N PHE A 163 -3.87 9.26 -1.05
CA PHE A 163 -5.04 9.86 -0.38
C PHE A 163 -4.69 10.48 0.99
N LEU A 164 -3.63 9.98 1.63
CA LEU A 164 -3.05 10.52 2.88
C LEU A 164 -1.94 11.54 2.63
N ALA A 165 -1.44 11.59 1.40
CA ALA A 165 -0.73 12.76 0.92
C ALA A 165 -1.68 13.96 1.03
N THR A 166 -1.41 14.88 1.95
CA THR A 166 -1.81 16.27 1.72
C THR A 166 -1.39 16.62 0.29
N GLU A 167 -2.13 17.49 -0.40
CA GLU A 167 -1.84 17.85 -1.80
C GLU A 167 -0.41 18.38 -2.08
N GLU A 168 0.44 18.44 -1.05
CA GLU A 168 1.86 18.69 -1.09
C GLU A 168 2.71 17.47 -1.54
N THR A 169 2.23 16.23 -1.35
CA THR A 169 3.05 15.01 -1.55
C THR A 169 2.80 14.28 -2.88
N VAL A 170 1.70 14.58 -3.60
CA VAL A 170 1.53 14.14 -5.00
C VAL A 170 2.02 15.25 -5.95
N ARG A 171 3.25 15.72 -5.77
CA ARG A 171 3.93 16.45 -6.84
C ARG A 171 4.30 15.40 -7.88
N LYS A 172 3.53 15.31 -8.96
CA LYS A 172 3.98 14.64 -10.19
C LYS A 172 5.26 15.39 -10.60
N SER A 173 6.42 14.82 -10.28
CA SER A 173 7.69 15.47 -10.53
C SER A 173 7.84 15.67 -12.04
N ILE A 174 8.00 16.93 -12.43
CA ILE A 174 8.24 17.34 -13.80
C ILE A 174 9.75 17.23 -14.01
N ALA A 175 10.14 16.23 -14.80
CA ALA A 175 11.53 16.10 -15.19
C ALA A 175 11.86 17.23 -16.17
N THR A 176 13.03 17.84 -15.99
CA THR A 176 13.56 18.88 -16.88
C THR A 176 14.83 18.38 -17.53
N TYR A 177 14.91 18.47 -18.86
CA TYR A 177 16.03 17.92 -19.61
C TYR A 177 16.24 18.65 -20.94
N PRO A 178 17.47 18.70 -21.47
CA PRO A 178 18.70 18.31 -20.79
C PRO A 178 19.07 19.32 -19.69
N ASN A 179 19.68 18.85 -18.61
CA ASN A 179 20.30 19.69 -17.58
C ASN A 179 21.72 19.13 -17.32
N PRO A 180 22.80 19.76 -17.81
CA PRO A 180 22.85 21.13 -18.35
C PRO A 180 22.15 21.34 -19.71
N VAL A 181 21.57 22.53 -19.90
CA VAL A 181 20.85 22.95 -21.12
C VAL A 181 21.72 23.85 -21.99
N LYS A 182 21.66 23.66 -23.31
CA LYS A 182 22.26 24.59 -24.29
C LYS A 182 21.24 25.58 -24.84
N ASN A 183 20.26 25.14 -25.63
CA ASN A 183 19.35 26.07 -26.31
C ASN A 183 17.89 25.93 -25.86
N VAL A 184 17.43 24.71 -25.58
CA VAL A 184 16.03 24.44 -25.23
C VAL A 184 15.98 23.47 -24.06
N LEU A 185 15.26 23.85 -23.01
CA LEU A 185 14.96 23.01 -21.85
C LEU A 185 13.56 22.41 -22.03
N HIS A 186 13.44 21.10 -22.02
CA HIS A 186 12.17 20.38 -22.11
C HIS A 186 11.62 20.03 -20.73
N LEU A 187 10.29 19.96 -20.65
CA LEU A 187 9.52 19.54 -19.49
C LEU A 187 8.81 18.22 -19.84
N SER A 188 8.84 17.24 -18.93
CA SER A 188 8.19 15.94 -19.16
C SER A 188 6.67 16.03 -19.33
N ILE A 189 6.05 17.11 -18.84
CA ILE A 189 4.64 17.46 -19.00
C ILE A 189 4.50 18.98 -19.19
N LYS A 190 3.38 19.44 -19.78
CA LYS A 190 3.08 20.86 -19.88
C LYS A 190 2.81 21.48 -18.51
N ALA A 191 3.41 22.64 -18.24
CA ALA A 191 3.23 23.37 -17.00
C ALA A 191 3.37 24.88 -17.20
N ASP A 192 2.91 25.63 -16.20
CA ASP A 192 3.30 27.02 -16.04
C ASP A 192 4.71 27.05 -15.42
N ALA A 193 5.56 27.97 -15.87
CA ALA A 193 6.94 28.03 -15.47
C ALA A 193 7.41 29.47 -15.25
N VAL A 194 8.19 29.72 -14.22
CA VAL A 194 8.82 31.01 -13.95
C VAL A 194 10.32 30.77 -13.74
N LEU A 195 11.13 31.50 -14.50
CA LEU A 195 12.59 31.38 -14.47
C LEU A 195 13.17 32.54 -13.66
N TYR A 196 14.06 32.24 -12.72
CA TYR A 196 14.75 33.21 -11.87
C TYR A 196 16.27 33.07 -11.99
N ASN A 197 16.98 34.17 -11.73
CA ASN A 197 18.41 34.11 -11.45
C ASN A 197 18.66 33.68 -9.98
N MET A 198 19.93 33.47 -9.63
CA MET A 198 20.33 33.06 -8.26
C MET A 198 20.12 34.13 -7.18
N VAL A 199 19.81 35.36 -7.56
CA VAL A 199 19.48 36.47 -6.63
C VAL A 199 17.95 36.58 -6.43
N GLY A 200 17.17 35.71 -7.08
CA GLY A 200 15.71 35.68 -6.96
C GLY A 200 14.98 36.66 -7.89
N GLN A 201 15.67 37.29 -8.82
CA GLN A 201 15.02 38.14 -9.83
C GLN A 201 14.35 37.28 -10.89
N GLN A 202 13.07 37.53 -11.15
CA GLN A 202 12.32 36.90 -12.24
C GLN A 202 12.84 37.36 -13.60
N LEU A 203 13.18 36.40 -14.45
CA LEU A 203 13.70 36.61 -15.81
C LEU A 203 12.64 36.35 -16.89
N GLY A 204 11.66 35.49 -16.61
CA GLY A 204 10.60 35.16 -17.56
C GLY A 204 9.50 34.31 -16.94
N SER A 205 8.31 34.40 -17.51
CA SER A 205 7.14 33.59 -17.14
C SER A 205 6.54 32.97 -18.40
N PHE A 206 6.25 31.67 -18.34
CA PHE A 206 5.81 30.84 -19.44
C PHE A 206 4.55 30.10 -19.03
N LYS A 207 3.48 30.20 -19.80
CA LYS A 207 2.18 29.59 -19.48
C LYS A 207 1.95 28.34 -20.33
N ASN A 208 1.63 27.22 -19.68
CA ASN A 208 1.26 25.95 -20.29
C ASN A 208 2.26 25.46 -21.36
N VAL A 209 3.55 25.53 -21.06
CA VAL A 209 4.64 25.18 -21.98
C VAL A 209 5.16 23.77 -21.72
N SER A 210 5.64 23.09 -22.77
CA SER A 210 6.40 21.83 -22.68
C SER A 210 7.90 22.02 -22.86
N GLN A 211 8.33 23.24 -23.20
CA GLN A 211 9.74 23.59 -23.38
C GLN A 211 9.96 25.09 -23.18
N ILE A 212 11.19 25.46 -22.82
CA ILE A 212 11.63 26.84 -22.60
C ILE A 212 12.89 27.07 -23.42
N THR A 213 12.88 28.12 -24.25
CA THR A 213 14.07 28.53 -25.01
C THR A 213 15.02 29.28 -24.11
N MET A 214 16.24 28.77 -23.99
CA MET A 214 17.31 29.27 -23.12
C MET A 214 18.40 30.04 -23.87
N GLU A 215 18.29 30.19 -25.19
CA GLU A 215 19.33 30.75 -26.07
C GLU A 215 19.77 32.17 -25.69
N HIS A 216 18.84 33.01 -25.25
CA HIS A 216 19.09 34.42 -24.90
C HIS A 216 19.63 34.62 -23.48
N PHE A 217 19.75 33.55 -22.69
CA PHE A 217 20.23 33.62 -21.31
C PHE A 217 21.72 33.30 -21.24
N ALA A 218 22.45 34.07 -20.44
CA ALA A 218 23.87 33.88 -20.22
C ALA A 218 24.16 32.49 -19.61
N LYS A 219 25.39 32.00 -19.79
CA LYS A 219 25.85 30.79 -19.10
C LYS A 219 25.78 30.99 -17.59
N GLY A 220 25.29 29.99 -16.87
CA GLY A 220 25.11 30.11 -15.42
C GLY A 220 24.05 29.20 -14.83
N VAL A 221 23.71 29.46 -13.58
CA VAL A 221 22.70 28.70 -12.84
C VAL A 221 21.42 29.52 -12.74
N TYR A 222 20.30 28.86 -12.96
CA TYR A 222 18.95 29.42 -12.87
C TYR A 222 18.09 28.56 -11.95
N LEU A 223 17.10 29.18 -11.32
CA LEU A 223 16.03 28.49 -10.62
C LEU A 223 14.77 28.50 -11.48
N LEU A 224 14.20 27.33 -11.71
CA LEU A 224 12.95 27.17 -12.44
C LEU A 224 11.86 26.74 -11.47
N GLU A 225 10.85 27.59 -11.31
CA GLU A 225 9.60 27.26 -10.63
C GLU A 225 8.58 26.74 -11.64
N LEU A 226 7.91 25.65 -11.29
CA LEU A 226 6.85 25.04 -12.10
C LEU A 226 5.56 25.03 -11.29
N SER A 227 4.46 25.47 -11.89
CA SER A 227 3.14 25.53 -11.27
C SER A 227 2.06 24.85 -12.11
N ASP A 228 0.96 24.47 -11.45
CA ASP A 228 -0.22 23.92 -12.12
C ASP A 228 -1.06 25.02 -12.78
N LYS A 229 -2.12 24.61 -13.48
CA LYS A 229 -3.09 25.54 -14.10
C LYS A 229 -3.83 26.42 -13.08
N GLY A 230 -3.79 26.08 -11.79
CA GLY A 230 -4.36 26.86 -10.70
C GLY A 230 -3.37 27.84 -10.07
N GLY A 231 -2.12 27.89 -10.54
CA GLY A 231 -1.07 28.78 -10.03
C GLY A 231 -0.35 28.24 -8.79
N LYS A 232 -0.65 27.02 -8.34
CA LYS A 232 0.04 26.40 -7.20
C LYS A 232 1.41 25.89 -7.64
N ILE A 233 2.46 26.24 -6.88
CA ILE A 233 3.83 25.79 -7.17
C ILE A 233 3.94 24.28 -6.92
N ILE A 234 4.23 23.52 -7.97
CA ILE A 234 4.39 22.06 -7.93
C ILE A 234 5.86 21.68 -7.77
N GLN A 235 6.82 22.43 -8.32
CA GLN A 235 8.24 22.04 -8.25
C GLN A 235 9.15 23.25 -8.41
N GLN A 236 10.29 23.20 -7.72
CA GLN A 236 11.43 24.08 -7.95
C GLN A 236 12.62 23.22 -8.37
N THR A 237 13.32 23.61 -9.43
CA THR A 237 14.50 22.88 -9.90
C THR A 237 15.61 23.82 -10.33
N LYS A 238 16.85 23.41 -10.08
CA LYS A 238 18.06 24.12 -10.53
C LYS A 238 18.39 23.73 -11.96
N ILE A 239 18.53 24.72 -12.83
CA ILE A 239 18.92 24.54 -14.24
C ILE A 239 20.31 25.14 -14.45
N VAL A 240 21.20 24.39 -15.12
CA VAL A 240 22.53 24.85 -15.52
C VAL A 240 22.52 25.13 -17.02
N LYS A 241 22.82 26.37 -17.42
CA LYS A 241 22.97 26.79 -18.81
C LYS A 241 24.44 26.79 -19.20
N GLU A 242 24.78 26.05 -20.26
CA GLU A 242 26.12 25.98 -20.86
C GLU A 242 26.33 26.93 -22.04
#